data_AF-A0A0F2PVL6-F1
#
_entry.id   AF-A0A0F2PVL6-F1
#
_cell.length_a   1.000
_cell.length_b   1.000
_cell.length_c   1.000
_cell.angle_alpha   90.00
_cell.angle_beta   90.00
_cell.angle_gamma   90.00
#
_symmetry.space_group_name_H-M   'P 1'
#
loop_
_entity.id
_entity.type
_entity.pdbx_description
1 polymer ?
#
loop_
_entity_poly.entity_id
_entity_poly.type
_entity_poly.pdbx_seq_one_letter_code
_entity_poly.pdbx_strand_id
1 'polypeptide(L)'
;MAQSNPFPHIQLKLVTDAPQKKRKTPRELNPRTAYNKAQRVDHAEILGASMTTLREEWQEEITRRQQEGLPDIPEAISIFLKIDPSSLPVDDLRKFGIEVIGELEDGYIIGASSDVTLSSLAAKINAFAAAGQNNVAALWEIATGTAWRYERILSPALLAEWPQIRDQDQFVIDVGVACLGMTHVPEHPNKRRDKYKSEENYLKALEKWNDKRDQAYDIWSELALERYDKLADFVNKYQGEILTGMIDGDHDPYSQLPDCFTCRINISGKGLRDLRYLFFSSESCPHSCAHSEYLSE
;
A
#
# COMPACT_ATOMS: atom_id res chain seq x y z
N MET A 1 -16.53 24.71 -27.17
CA MET A 1 -17.53 24.45 -26.10
C MET A 1 -16.96 23.32 -25.24
N ALA A 2 -16.70 23.60 -23.96
CA ALA A 2 -16.07 22.64 -23.05
C ALA A 2 -17.03 21.47 -22.78
N GLN A 3 -16.62 20.26 -23.15
CA GLN A 3 -17.35 19.05 -22.79
C GLN A 3 -17.13 18.76 -21.31
N SER A 4 -18.23 18.67 -20.57
CA SER A 4 -18.28 18.26 -19.17
C SER A 4 -17.81 16.80 -19.04
N ASN A 5 -16.78 16.57 -18.23
CA ASN A 5 -16.33 15.23 -17.85
C ASN A 5 -17.44 14.50 -17.07
N PRO A 6 -17.93 13.33 -17.51
CA PRO A 6 -19.05 12.60 -16.87
C PRO A 6 -18.66 11.88 -15.58
N PHE A 7 -17.39 11.90 -15.18
CA PHE A 7 -16.92 11.34 -13.91
C PHE A 7 -16.64 12.48 -12.92
N PRO A 8 -17.51 12.72 -11.92
CA PRO A 8 -17.19 13.64 -10.83
C PRO A 8 -16.11 12.96 -9.98
N HIS A 9 -14.85 13.34 -10.22
CA HIS A 9 -13.73 12.93 -9.38
C HIS A 9 -14.02 13.29 -7.92
N ILE A 10 -13.78 12.34 -7.01
CA ILE A 10 -13.80 12.60 -5.57
C ILE A 10 -12.77 13.70 -5.30
N GLN A 11 -13.21 14.82 -4.71
CA GLN A 11 -12.32 15.92 -4.36
C GLN A 11 -11.56 15.58 -3.09
N LEU A 12 -10.42 14.89 -3.24
CA LEU A 12 -9.46 14.71 -2.15
C LEU A 12 -8.76 16.05 -1.89
N LYS A 13 -8.97 16.62 -0.70
CA LYS A 13 -8.32 17.86 -0.27
C LYS A 13 -7.03 17.55 0.47
N LEU A 14 -5.90 17.89 -0.14
CA LEU A 14 -4.62 17.96 0.54
C LEU A 14 -4.43 19.36 1.15
N VAL A 15 -4.28 19.43 2.48
CA VAL A 15 -3.84 20.65 3.18
C VAL A 15 -2.31 20.64 3.24
N THR A 16 -1.64 21.00 2.16
CA THR A 16 -0.18 21.18 2.14
C THR A 16 0.20 22.46 1.43
N ASP A 17 -0.20 23.59 2.00
CA ASP A 17 0.50 24.87 1.85
C ASP A 17 0.15 25.85 3.00
N ALA A 18 -0.28 25.30 4.14
CA ALA A 18 -0.28 26.08 5.36
C ALA A 18 1.14 26.02 5.95
N PRO A 19 1.84 27.15 6.18
CA PRO A 19 3.04 27.13 7.00
C PRO A 19 2.73 26.40 8.30
N GLN A 20 3.64 25.53 8.74
CA GLN A 20 3.50 24.75 9.97
C GLN A 20 2.94 25.68 11.06
N LYS A 21 1.68 25.47 11.45
CA LYS A 21 1.10 26.21 12.57
C LYS A 21 2.03 25.91 13.74
N LYS A 22 2.74 26.95 14.21
CA LYS A 22 3.67 26.90 15.35
C LYS A 22 3.12 25.92 16.38
N ARG A 23 3.93 24.93 16.79
CA ARG A 23 3.61 23.95 17.85
C ARG A 23 2.86 24.66 18.97
N LYS A 24 1.56 24.46 19.04
CA LYS A 24 0.72 24.91 20.13
C LYS A 24 0.04 23.66 20.66
N THR A 25 0.29 23.39 21.95
CA THR A 25 -0.24 22.31 22.80
C THR A 25 0.25 20.88 22.46
N PRO A 26 0.45 20.01 23.49
CA PRO A 26 0.55 18.57 23.26
C PRO A 26 -0.68 18.18 22.46
N ARG A 27 -0.50 17.59 21.28
CA ARG A 27 -1.63 17.07 20.51
C ARG A 27 -2.26 16.01 21.41
N GLU A 28 -3.47 16.28 21.87
CA GLU A 28 -4.23 15.33 22.68
C GLU A 28 -4.27 14.02 21.88
N LEU A 29 -3.81 12.94 22.51
CA LEU A 29 -3.84 11.62 21.88
C LEU A 29 -5.27 11.36 21.44
N ASN A 30 -5.44 10.77 20.26
CA ASN A 30 -6.75 10.32 19.83
C ASN A 30 -7.36 9.46 20.97
N PRO A 31 -8.64 9.67 21.36
CA PRO A 31 -9.25 8.97 22.48
C PRO A 31 -9.12 7.45 22.38
N ARG A 32 -9.20 6.87 21.17
CA ARG A 32 -9.00 5.43 20.93
C ARG A 32 -7.55 5.03 21.19
N THR A 33 -6.58 5.77 20.67
CA THR A 33 -5.15 5.53 20.93
C THR A 33 -4.82 5.65 22.42
N ALA A 34 -5.39 6.63 23.13
CA ALA A 34 -5.23 6.79 24.57
C ALA A 34 -5.84 5.61 25.35
N TYR A 35 -7.04 5.18 24.96
CA TYR A 35 -7.73 4.03 25.54
C TYR A 35 -6.93 2.74 25.34
N ASN A 36 -6.50 2.43 24.11
CA ASN A 36 -5.66 1.27 23.80
C ASN A 36 -4.37 1.26 24.63
N LYS A 37 -3.75 2.44 24.81
CA LYS A 37 -2.56 2.59 25.65
C LYS A 37 -2.84 2.38 27.14
N ALA A 38 -4.04 2.69 27.62
CA ALA A 38 -4.43 2.39 28.99
C ALA A 38 -4.72 0.88 29.17
N GLN A 39 -5.34 0.25 28.17
CA GLN A 39 -5.72 -1.17 28.12
C GLN A 39 -4.72 -1.99 27.30
N ARG A 40 -3.41 -1.89 27.60
CA ARG A 40 -2.36 -2.44 26.73
C ARG A 40 -2.46 -3.94 26.53
N VAL A 41 -2.72 -4.68 27.61
CA VAL A 41 -2.77 -6.15 27.61
C VAL A 41 -3.93 -6.61 26.73
N ASP A 42 -5.14 -6.12 27.01
CA ASP A 42 -6.35 -6.45 26.26
C ASP A 42 -6.22 -6.06 24.78
N HIS A 43 -5.70 -4.87 24.48
CA HIS A 43 -5.49 -4.43 23.09
C HIS A 43 -4.46 -5.29 22.36
N ALA A 44 -3.36 -5.66 23.04
CA ALA A 44 -2.36 -6.55 22.47
C ALA A 44 -2.92 -7.96 22.22
N GLU A 45 -3.76 -8.47 23.11
CA GLU A 45 -4.44 -9.76 22.95
C GLU A 45 -5.36 -9.76 21.73
N ILE A 46 -6.17 -8.70 21.54
CA ILE A 46 -7.03 -8.53 20.37
C ILE A 46 -6.20 -8.52 19.08
N LEU A 47 -5.15 -7.69 19.01
CA LEU A 47 -4.28 -7.64 17.84
C LEU A 47 -3.57 -8.99 17.59
N GLY A 48 -3.15 -9.68 18.65
CA GLY A 48 -2.50 -10.98 18.57
C GLY A 48 -3.45 -12.09 18.07
N ALA A 49 -4.71 -12.05 18.48
CA ALA A 49 -5.76 -12.94 17.98
C ALA A 49 -6.01 -12.69 16.48
N SER A 50 -6.23 -11.43 16.08
CA SER A 50 -6.41 -11.07 14.66
C SER A 50 -5.22 -11.49 13.79
N MET A 51 -3.99 -11.30 14.28
CA MET A 51 -2.77 -11.73 13.58
C MET A 51 -2.69 -13.26 13.45
N THR A 52 -3.18 -14.00 14.44
CA THR A 52 -3.22 -15.47 14.36
C THR A 52 -4.24 -15.94 13.34
N THR A 53 -5.46 -15.42 13.38
CA THR A 53 -6.49 -15.69 12.37
C THR A 53 -6.01 -15.35 10.97
N LEU A 54 -5.38 -14.18 10.78
CA LEU A 54 -4.86 -13.78 9.47
C LEU A 54 -3.84 -14.78 8.91
N ARG A 55 -2.94 -15.32 9.75
CA ARG A 55 -1.95 -16.33 9.34
C ARG A 55 -2.60 -17.67 9.00
N GLU A 56 -3.59 -18.09 9.78
CA GLU A 56 -4.35 -19.31 9.53
C GLU A 56 -5.11 -19.21 8.20
N GLU A 57 -5.86 -18.11 7.97
CA GLU A 57 -6.57 -17.84 6.72
C GLU A 57 -5.63 -17.83 5.51
N TRP A 58 -4.45 -17.23 5.65
CA TRP A 58 -3.43 -17.24 4.60
C TRP A 58 -2.93 -18.66 4.29
N GLN A 59 -2.63 -19.44 5.34
CA GLN A 59 -2.15 -20.81 5.17
C GLN A 59 -3.20 -21.72 4.53
N GLU A 60 -4.46 -21.59 4.95
CA GLU A 60 -5.60 -22.30 4.37
C GLU A 60 -5.77 -21.94 2.89
N GLU A 61 -5.66 -20.66 2.54
CA GLU A 61 -5.72 -20.19 1.17
C GLU A 61 -4.61 -20.80 0.32
N ILE A 62 -3.35 -20.73 0.76
CA ILE A 62 -2.21 -21.34 0.04
C ILE A 62 -2.44 -22.83 -0.19
N THR A 63 -2.87 -23.56 0.84
CA THR A 63 -3.17 -24.99 0.73
C THR A 63 -4.32 -25.27 -0.25
N ARG A 64 -5.40 -24.48 -0.21
CA ARG A 64 -6.52 -24.62 -1.17
C ARG A 64 -6.04 -24.40 -2.60
N ARG A 65 -5.27 -23.33 -2.85
CA ARG A 65 -4.76 -23.00 -4.18
C ARG A 65 -3.90 -24.13 -4.76
N GLN A 66 -3.04 -24.73 -3.93
CA GLN A 66 -2.22 -25.88 -4.32
C GLN A 66 -3.08 -27.11 -4.67
N GLN A 67 -4.12 -27.40 -3.87
CA GLN A 67 -5.04 -28.52 -4.12
C GLN A 67 -5.84 -28.34 -5.41
N GLU A 68 -6.22 -27.10 -5.73
CA GLU A 68 -6.98 -26.75 -6.93
C GLU A 68 -6.10 -26.54 -8.18
N GLY A 69 -4.76 -26.64 -8.04
CA GLY A 69 -3.82 -26.40 -9.12
C GLY A 69 -3.85 -24.96 -9.65
N LEU A 70 -4.21 -24.00 -8.79
CA LEU A 70 -4.24 -22.58 -9.15
C LEU A 70 -2.81 -22.01 -9.23
N PRO A 71 -2.61 -20.90 -9.96
CA PRO A 71 -1.34 -20.21 -10.02
C PRO A 71 -0.80 -19.86 -8.63
N ASP A 72 0.51 -20.05 -8.45
CA ASP A 72 1.21 -19.55 -7.27
C ASP A 72 1.01 -18.05 -7.13
N ILE A 73 0.85 -17.63 -5.87
CA ILE A 73 0.79 -16.23 -5.48
C ILE A 73 2.08 -15.87 -4.74
N PRO A 74 2.43 -14.58 -4.63
CA PRO A 74 3.65 -14.19 -3.94
C PRO A 74 3.69 -14.73 -2.50
N GLU A 75 4.90 -15.06 -2.04
CA GLU A 75 5.14 -15.53 -0.68
C GLU A 75 5.10 -14.35 0.32
N ALA A 76 3.92 -13.73 0.42
CA ALA A 76 3.69 -12.60 1.29
C ALA A 76 2.21 -12.49 1.65
N ILE A 77 1.95 -12.12 2.90
CA ILE A 77 0.60 -11.97 3.42
C ILE A 77 0.10 -10.54 3.19
N SER A 78 -1.05 -10.40 2.51
CA SER A 78 -1.74 -9.12 2.42
C SER A 78 -2.41 -8.79 3.75
N ILE A 79 -2.26 -7.54 4.20
CA ILE A 79 -2.73 -7.08 5.51
C ILE A 79 -3.56 -5.82 5.30
N PHE A 80 -4.72 -5.76 5.96
CA PHE A 80 -5.52 -4.54 6.02
C PHE A 80 -5.55 -4.03 7.45
N LEU A 81 -5.07 -2.80 7.63
CA LEU A 81 -4.88 -2.20 8.93
C LEU A 81 -5.76 -0.97 9.10
N LYS A 82 -6.12 -0.68 10.33
CA LYS A 82 -6.59 0.66 10.72
C LYS A 82 -5.61 1.26 11.70
N ILE A 83 -5.17 2.48 11.46
CA ILE A 83 -4.21 3.18 12.31
C ILE A 83 -4.70 4.59 12.68
N ASP A 84 -4.07 5.16 13.71
CA ASP A 84 -4.10 6.59 13.98
C ASP A 84 -2.92 7.27 13.24
N PRO A 85 -3.12 7.84 12.04
CA PRO A 85 -2.03 8.44 11.27
C PRO A 85 -1.38 9.64 11.98
N SER A 86 -2.06 10.22 12.99
CA SER A 86 -1.51 11.31 13.80
C SER A 86 -0.51 10.84 14.84
N SER A 87 -0.58 9.57 15.25
CA SER A 87 0.25 8.96 16.29
C SER A 87 1.23 7.91 15.76
N LEU A 88 0.89 7.25 14.65
CA LEU A 88 1.71 6.30 13.93
C LEU A 88 1.79 6.74 12.46
N PRO A 89 2.89 7.36 12.03
CA PRO A 89 3.09 7.68 10.62
C PRO A 89 3.01 6.41 9.76
N VAL A 90 2.37 6.50 8.59
CA VAL A 90 2.20 5.36 7.67
C VAL A 90 3.55 4.72 7.33
N ASP A 91 4.56 5.55 7.05
CA ASP A 91 5.94 5.12 6.77
C ASP A 91 6.58 4.28 7.89
N ASP A 92 6.12 4.45 9.14
CA ASP A 92 6.63 3.68 10.28
C ASP A 92 6.12 2.24 10.29
N LEU A 93 5.11 1.88 9.48
CA LEU A 93 4.64 0.50 9.32
C LEU A 93 5.74 -0.43 8.79
N ARG A 94 6.70 0.10 8.02
CA ARG A 94 7.91 -0.66 7.63
C ARG A 94 8.71 -1.16 8.84
N LYS A 95 8.69 -0.44 9.96
CA LYS A 95 9.33 -0.90 11.21
C LYS A 95 8.63 -2.13 11.79
N PHE A 96 7.36 -2.36 11.44
CA PHE A 96 6.57 -3.55 11.80
C PHE A 96 6.75 -4.70 10.81
N GLY A 97 7.61 -4.55 9.79
CA GLY A 97 7.77 -5.54 8.72
C GLY A 97 6.65 -5.49 7.68
N ILE A 98 5.99 -4.34 7.53
CA ILE A 98 4.85 -4.16 6.63
C ILE A 98 5.22 -3.14 5.55
N GLU A 99 5.24 -3.61 4.31
CA GLU A 99 5.25 -2.76 3.13
C GLU A 99 3.88 -2.08 2.98
N VAL A 100 3.88 -0.79 2.68
CA VAL A 100 2.66 -0.03 2.43
C VAL A 100 2.37 -0.07 0.93
N ILE A 101 1.19 -0.58 0.57
CA ILE A 101 0.72 -0.68 -0.82
C ILE A 101 -0.23 0.48 -1.14
N GLY A 102 -1.06 0.88 -0.18
CA GLY A 102 -1.99 1.99 -0.36
C GLY A 102 -2.50 2.55 0.96
N GLU A 103 -2.72 3.86 0.99
CA GLU A 103 -3.41 4.56 2.06
C GLU A 103 -4.82 4.90 1.59
N LEU A 104 -5.82 4.53 2.39
CA LEU A 104 -7.23 4.85 2.15
C LEU A 104 -7.67 5.92 3.16
N GLU A 105 -8.87 6.46 2.95
CA GLU A 105 -9.50 7.39 3.88
C GLU A 105 -9.63 6.81 5.30
N ASP A 106 -9.73 7.69 6.30
CA ASP A 106 -9.93 7.35 7.72
C ASP A 106 -8.85 6.46 8.38
N GLY A 107 -7.62 6.49 7.83
CA GLY A 107 -6.46 5.80 8.41
C GLY A 107 -6.45 4.30 8.14
N TYR A 108 -7.15 3.85 7.09
CA TYR A 108 -7.06 2.48 6.61
C TYR A 108 -5.86 2.31 5.70
N ILE A 109 -5.12 1.21 5.86
CA ILE A 109 -3.89 0.92 5.11
C ILE A 109 -4.01 -0.47 4.50
N ILE A 110 -3.73 -0.56 3.21
CA ILE A 110 -3.43 -1.81 2.53
C ILE A 110 -1.92 -1.98 2.58
N GLY A 111 -1.47 -3.08 3.16
CA GLY A 111 -0.06 -3.42 3.23
C GLY A 111 0.19 -4.89 2.93
N ALA A 112 1.46 -5.27 2.94
CA ALA A 112 1.84 -6.67 2.88
C ALA A 112 3.12 -6.94 3.67
N SER A 113 3.32 -8.21 4.03
CA SER A 113 4.54 -8.66 4.67
C SER A 113 5.09 -9.90 3.98
N SER A 114 6.35 -9.87 3.58
CA SER A 114 7.08 -11.05 3.11
C SER A 114 7.42 -12.02 4.25
N ASP A 115 7.37 -11.55 5.50
CA ASP A 115 7.42 -12.43 6.66
C ASP A 115 6.02 -12.97 6.95
N VAL A 116 5.71 -14.14 6.38
CA VAL A 116 4.42 -14.83 6.57
C VAL A 116 4.15 -15.20 8.04
N THR A 117 5.17 -15.20 8.90
CA THR A 117 5.00 -15.45 10.34
C THR A 117 4.64 -14.19 11.12
N LEU A 118 4.77 -13.02 10.49
CA LEU A 118 4.56 -11.68 11.06
C LEU A 118 5.40 -11.43 12.32
N SER A 119 6.63 -11.93 12.37
CA SER A 119 7.49 -11.95 13.55
C SER A 119 7.78 -10.55 14.11
N SER A 120 8.05 -9.56 13.26
CA SER A 120 8.32 -8.18 13.68
C SER A 120 7.08 -7.52 14.31
N LEU A 121 5.91 -7.70 13.68
CA LEU A 121 4.64 -7.23 14.21
C LEU A 121 4.32 -7.92 15.54
N ALA A 122 4.45 -9.25 15.60
CA ALA A 122 4.23 -10.04 16.82
C ALA A 122 5.13 -9.59 17.97
N ALA A 123 6.43 -9.40 17.71
CA ALA A 123 7.38 -8.95 18.72
C ALA A 123 7.02 -7.56 19.27
N LYS A 124 6.54 -6.65 18.41
CA LYS A 124 6.10 -5.31 18.84
C LYS A 124 4.82 -5.36 19.65
N ILE A 125 3.84 -6.17 19.26
CA ILE A 125 2.60 -6.38 20.03
C ILE A 125 2.92 -6.96 21.42
N ASN A 126 3.79 -7.96 21.50
CA ASN A 126 4.22 -8.56 22.76
C ASN A 126 4.98 -7.55 23.64
N ALA A 127 5.88 -6.76 23.05
CA ALA A 127 6.58 -5.70 23.77
C ALA A 127 5.60 -4.63 24.28
N PHE A 128 4.54 -4.32 23.52
CA PHE A 128 3.50 -3.39 23.94
C PHE A 128 2.70 -3.87 25.14
N ALA A 129 2.31 -5.15 25.17
CA ALA A 129 1.70 -5.76 26.35
C ALA A 129 2.59 -5.60 27.61
N ALA A 130 3.90 -5.71 27.44
CA ALA A 130 4.91 -5.51 28.49
C ALA A 130 5.31 -4.03 28.73
N ALA A 131 4.45 -3.07 28.36
CA ALA A 131 4.65 -1.62 28.51
C ALA A 131 5.81 -1.00 27.67
N GLY A 132 6.37 -1.75 26.72
CA GLY A 132 7.22 -1.25 25.64
C GLY A 132 6.41 -0.71 24.45
N GLN A 133 7.08 -0.34 23.35
CA GLN A 133 6.48 -0.06 22.02
C GLN A 133 5.12 0.66 22.03
N ASN A 134 5.01 1.80 22.74
CA ASN A 134 3.73 2.50 22.94
C ASN A 134 3.03 2.96 21.64
N ASN A 135 3.75 3.01 20.52
CA ASN A 135 3.19 3.30 19.20
C ASN A 135 2.23 2.21 18.70
N VAL A 136 2.27 0.98 19.24
CA VAL A 136 1.29 -0.08 18.94
C VAL A 136 -0.12 0.33 19.37
N ALA A 137 -0.29 1.22 20.35
CA ALA A 137 -1.61 1.73 20.73
C ALA A 137 -2.32 2.46 19.56
N ALA A 138 -1.54 2.99 18.62
CA ALA A 138 -2.02 3.67 17.41
C ALA A 138 -2.28 2.71 16.25
N LEU A 139 -1.89 1.43 16.37
CA LEU A 139 -2.41 0.37 15.52
C LEU A 139 -3.75 -0.07 16.10
N TRP A 140 -4.84 0.38 15.49
CA TRP A 140 -6.19 0.22 16.03
C TRP A 140 -6.80 -1.13 15.72
N GLU A 141 -6.49 -1.70 14.56
CA GLU A 141 -7.11 -2.92 14.06
C GLU A 141 -6.22 -3.61 13.02
N ILE A 142 -6.23 -4.95 13.05
CA ILE A 142 -5.80 -5.81 11.97
C ILE A 142 -7.06 -6.51 11.49
N ALA A 143 -7.52 -6.18 10.28
CA ALA A 143 -8.73 -6.78 9.74
C ALA A 143 -8.46 -8.23 9.32
N THR A 144 -9.41 -9.10 9.62
CA THR A 144 -9.41 -10.52 9.23
C THR A 144 -10.46 -10.78 8.16
N GLY A 145 -10.41 -11.97 7.55
CA GLY A 145 -11.31 -12.35 6.47
C GLY A 145 -11.01 -11.66 5.14
N THR A 146 -11.94 -11.82 4.20
CA THR A 146 -11.75 -11.38 2.80
C THR A 146 -12.69 -10.27 2.36
N ALA A 147 -13.72 -9.93 3.16
CA ALA A 147 -14.75 -8.94 2.78
C ALA A 147 -14.15 -7.57 2.41
N TRP A 148 -13.17 -7.11 3.20
CA TRP A 148 -12.50 -5.82 2.95
C TRP A 148 -11.83 -5.76 1.57
N ARG A 149 -11.38 -6.89 1.01
CA ARG A 149 -10.77 -6.92 -0.33
C ARG A 149 -11.76 -6.55 -1.42
N TYR A 150 -13.06 -6.73 -1.21
CA TYR A 150 -14.07 -6.33 -2.19
C TYR A 150 -14.59 -4.93 -1.89
N GLU A 151 -14.89 -4.67 -0.62
CA GLU A 151 -15.52 -3.43 -0.17
C GLU A 151 -14.60 -2.20 -0.27
N ARG A 152 -13.28 -2.39 -0.25
CA ARG A 152 -12.30 -1.28 -0.16
C ARG A 152 -11.34 -1.19 -1.33
N ILE A 153 -11.22 -2.24 -2.13
CA ILE A 153 -10.33 -2.25 -3.30
C ILE A 153 -11.16 -1.99 -4.55
N LEU A 154 -12.23 -2.77 -4.77
CA LEU A 154 -13.00 -2.68 -6.01
C LEU A 154 -13.74 -1.35 -6.13
N SER A 155 -13.78 -0.82 -7.36
CA SER A 155 -14.64 0.31 -7.68
C SER A 155 -16.11 -0.05 -7.44
N PRO A 156 -17.00 0.92 -7.12
CA PRO A 156 -18.41 0.63 -6.85
C PRO A 156 -19.11 -0.13 -7.99
N ALA A 157 -18.75 0.18 -9.25
CA ALA A 157 -19.29 -0.51 -10.41
C ALA A 157 -18.83 -1.98 -10.48
N LEU A 158 -17.53 -2.23 -10.28
CA LEU A 158 -16.99 -3.59 -10.30
C LEU A 158 -17.50 -4.41 -9.11
N LEU A 159 -17.66 -3.79 -7.94
CA LEU A 159 -18.23 -4.43 -6.75
C LEU A 159 -19.67 -4.89 -6.98
N ALA A 160 -20.50 -4.08 -7.65
CA ALA A 160 -21.88 -4.43 -7.96
C ALA A 160 -21.99 -5.62 -8.93
N GLU A 161 -21.10 -5.67 -9.92
CA GLU A 161 -21.05 -6.75 -10.91
C GLU A 161 -20.34 -8.01 -10.38
N TRP A 162 -19.54 -7.89 -9.32
CA TRP A 162 -18.68 -8.96 -8.80
C TRP A 162 -19.37 -10.32 -8.63
N PRO A 163 -20.60 -10.42 -8.07
CA PRO A 163 -21.29 -11.70 -7.91
C PRO A 163 -21.74 -12.35 -9.23
N GLN A 164 -21.82 -11.59 -10.32
CA GLN A 164 -22.30 -12.04 -11.63
C GLN A 164 -21.17 -12.47 -12.57
N ILE A 165 -19.92 -12.16 -12.22
CA ILE A 165 -18.74 -12.49 -13.05
C ILE A 165 -18.58 -14.01 -13.14
N ARG A 166 -18.58 -14.57 -14.34
CA ARG A 166 -18.34 -16.00 -14.59
C ARG A 166 -16.87 -16.25 -14.88
N ASP A 167 -16.40 -17.47 -14.64
CA ASP A 167 -14.98 -17.82 -14.78
C ASP A 167 -14.42 -17.52 -16.17
N GLN A 168 -15.24 -17.74 -17.20
CA GLN A 168 -14.89 -17.62 -18.61
C GLN A 168 -15.05 -16.20 -19.19
N ASP A 169 -15.69 -15.29 -18.46
CA ASP A 169 -15.88 -13.91 -18.93
C ASP A 169 -14.51 -13.24 -19.13
N GLN A 170 -14.38 -12.37 -20.13
CA GLN A 170 -13.11 -11.70 -20.45
C GLN A 170 -13.19 -10.24 -20.04
N PHE A 171 -12.16 -9.76 -19.34
CA PHE A 171 -12.09 -8.41 -18.83
C PHE A 171 -10.80 -7.74 -19.28
N VAL A 172 -10.94 -6.50 -19.75
CA VAL A 172 -9.83 -5.58 -19.91
C VAL A 172 -9.84 -4.64 -18.71
N ILE A 173 -8.77 -4.66 -17.93
CA ILE A 173 -8.64 -3.83 -16.72
C ILE A 173 -7.28 -3.16 -16.68
N ASP A 174 -7.22 -2.02 -15.99
CA ASP A 174 -5.98 -1.34 -15.63
C ASP A 174 -5.57 -1.77 -14.21
N VAL A 175 -4.31 -2.16 -14.03
CA VAL A 175 -3.75 -2.65 -12.76
C VAL A 175 -2.63 -1.73 -12.32
N GLY A 176 -2.68 -1.28 -11.06
CA GLY A 176 -1.60 -0.55 -10.41
C GLY A 176 -0.80 -1.44 -9.48
N VAL A 177 0.52 -1.42 -9.63
CA VAL A 177 1.47 -2.22 -8.85
C VAL A 177 2.42 -1.27 -8.12
N ALA A 178 2.36 -1.25 -6.79
CA ALA A 178 3.32 -0.49 -5.98
C ALA A 178 4.72 -1.10 -6.12
N CYS A 179 5.80 -0.33 -5.97
CA CYS A 179 7.19 -0.85 -5.96
C CYS A 179 8.09 -0.25 -4.86
N LEU A 180 7.51 0.35 -3.80
CA LEU A 180 8.27 0.89 -2.66
C LEU A 180 9.03 -0.18 -1.88
N GLY A 181 8.42 -1.35 -1.71
CA GLY A 181 8.97 -2.36 -0.82
C GLY A 181 9.17 -1.83 0.61
N MET A 182 10.29 -2.19 1.18
CA MET A 182 10.73 -1.74 2.52
C MET A 182 11.72 -0.58 2.47
N THR A 183 12.11 -0.15 1.25
CA THR A 183 13.12 0.88 1.03
C THR A 183 12.50 2.27 1.19
N HIS A 184 13.27 3.22 1.74
CA HIS A 184 12.80 4.60 1.89
C HIS A 184 13.94 5.58 1.62
N VAL A 185 13.57 6.72 1.02
CA VAL A 185 14.50 7.85 0.89
C VAL A 185 14.48 8.65 2.20
N PRO A 186 15.64 8.88 2.85
CA PRO A 186 15.68 9.65 4.07
C PRO A 186 15.26 11.10 3.84
N GLU A 187 14.85 11.81 4.91
CA GLU A 187 14.50 13.23 4.78
C GLU A 187 15.65 14.07 4.23
N HIS A 188 15.32 14.90 3.23
CA HIS A 188 16.26 15.81 2.58
C HIS A 188 16.94 16.74 3.61
N PRO A 189 18.28 16.89 3.59
CA PRO A 189 19.04 17.69 4.56
C PRO A 189 18.53 19.13 4.76
N ASN A 190 17.97 19.76 3.73
CA ASN A 190 17.34 21.08 3.82
C ASN A 190 16.32 21.22 4.97
N LYS A 191 15.56 20.16 5.28
CA LYS A 191 14.58 20.19 6.39
C LYS A 191 15.22 20.40 7.77
N ARG A 192 16.53 20.16 7.89
CA ARG A 192 17.33 20.31 9.10
C ARG A 192 18.56 21.17 8.87
N ARG A 193 18.46 22.15 7.95
CA ARG A 193 19.57 23.02 7.54
C ARG A 193 20.20 23.75 8.73
N ASP A 194 19.37 24.20 9.65
CA ASP A 194 19.72 24.86 10.91
C ASP A 194 20.59 24.01 11.85
N LYS A 195 20.58 22.67 11.70
CA LYS A 195 21.36 21.76 12.54
C LYS A 195 22.80 21.57 12.07
N TYR A 196 23.18 22.08 10.89
CA TYR A 196 24.53 21.96 10.35
C TYR A 196 25.40 23.14 10.79
N LYS A 197 26.56 22.84 11.39
CA LYS A 197 27.49 23.84 11.92
C LYS A 197 28.26 24.63 10.84
N SER A 198 28.31 24.11 9.61
CA SER A 198 29.02 24.72 8.49
C SER A 198 28.43 24.29 7.15
N GLU A 199 28.68 25.07 6.11
CA GLU A 199 28.26 24.75 4.74
C GLU A 199 28.88 23.44 4.24
N GLU A 200 30.15 23.20 4.55
CA GLU A 200 30.84 21.95 4.20
C GLU A 200 30.14 20.71 4.79
N ASN A 201 29.69 20.77 6.05
CA ASN A 201 28.96 19.67 6.67
C ASN A 201 27.58 19.46 6.04
N TYR A 202 26.93 20.54 5.61
CA TYR A 202 25.66 20.47 4.88
C TYR A 202 25.85 19.81 3.49
N LEU A 203 26.86 20.23 2.73
CA LEU A 203 27.18 19.66 1.41
C LEU A 203 27.51 18.16 1.50
N LYS A 204 28.32 17.75 2.48
CA LYS A 204 28.60 16.31 2.74
C LYS A 204 27.33 15.52 3.08
N ALA A 205 26.38 16.13 3.78
CA ALA A 205 25.11 15.49 4.09
C ALA A 205 24.18 15.42 2.87
N LEU A 206 24.25 16.41 1.97
CA LEU A 206 23.54 16.43 0.70
C LEU A 206 24.04 15.36 -0.27
N GLU A 207 25.37 15.23 -0.40
CA GLU A 207 26.01 14.19 -1.19
C GLU A 207 25.58 12.79 -0.71
N LYS A 208 25.73 12.50 0.58
CA LYS A 208 25.25 11.24 1.18
C LYS A 208 23.75 11.00 1.01
N TRP A 209 22.96 12.06 0.92
CA TRP A 209 21.52 11.95 0.69
C TRP A 209 21.23 11.59 -0.76
N ASN A 210 21.92 12.22 -1.72
CA ASN A 210 21.82 11.86 -3.14
C ASN A 210 22.20 10.39 -3.35
N ASP A 211 23.34 9.94 -2.80
CA ASP A 211 23.76 8.54 -2.92
C ASP A 211 22.70 7.55 -2.42
N LYS A 212 22.08 7.85 -1.28
CA LYS A 212 21.02 7.01 -0.70
C LYS A 212 19.72 7.05 -1.49
N ARG A 213 19.39 8.21 -2.07
CA ARG A 213 18.21 8.35 -2.94
C ARG A 213 18.43 7.53 -4.21
N ASP A 214 19.58 7.66 -4.83
CA ASP A 214 19.88 6.97 -6.09
C ASP A 214 19.90 5.44 -5.88
N GLN A 215 20.52 4.96 -4.79
CA GLN A 215 20.43 3.55 -4.38
C GLN A 215 18.97 3.08 -4.14
N ALA A 216 18.12 3.93 -3.56
CA ALA A 216 16.72 3.57 -3.36
C ALA A 216 15.98 3.43 -4.70
N TYR A 217 16.25 4.32 -5.66
CA TYR A 217 15.62 4.29 -6.99
C TYR A 217 16.07 3.08 -7.80
N ASP A 218 17.33 2.67 -7.68
CA ASP A 218 17.83 1.44 -8.28
C ASP A 218 17.07 0.21 -7.73
N ILE A 219 16.93 0.12 -6.40
CA ILE A 219 16.17 -0.97 -5.74
C ILE A 219 14.70 -0.98 -6.18
N TRP A 220 14.06 0.19 -6.28
CA TRP A 220 12.67 0.28 -6.72
C TRP A 220 12.49 -0.13 -8.18
N SER A 221 13.44 0.24 -9.04
CA SER A 221 13.45 -0.16 -10.46
C SER A 221 13.60 -1.67 -10.62
N GLU A 222 14.52 -2.28 -9.87
CA GLU A 222 14.69 -3.75 -9.84
C GLU A 222 13.41 -4.45 -9.34
N LEU A 223 12.80 -3.91 -8.28
CA LEU A 223 11.56 -4.46 -7.72
C LEU A 223 10.37 -4.33 -8.69
N ALA A 224 10.30 -3.23 -9.44
CA ALA A 224 9.28 -3.03 -10.48
C ALA A 224 9.38 -4.09 -11.57
N LEU A 225 10.59 -4.37 -12.06
CA LEU A 225 10.82 -5.43 -13.06
C LEU A 225 10.43 -6.82 -12.51
N GLU A 226 10.85 -7.15 -11.29
CA GLU A 226 10.49 -8.42 -10.65
C GLU A 226 8.96 -8.58 -10.52
N ARG A 227 8.27 -7.50 -10.13
CA ARG A 227 6.81 -7.51 -9.99
C ARG A 227 6.09 -7.58 -11.33
N TYR A 228 6.63 -6.93 -12.36
CA TYR A 228 6.11 -7.03 -13.72
C TYR A 228 6.21 -8.46 -14.25
N ASP A 229 7.35 -9.13 -14.08
CA ASP A 229 7.53 -10.53 -14.48
C ASP A 229 6.55 -11.46 -13.76
N LYS A 230 6.37 -11.27 -12.44
CA LYS A 230 5.37 -12.00 -11.65
C LYS A 230 3.94 -11.80 -12.14
N LEU A 231 3.58 -10.56 -12.47
CA LEU A 231 2.26 -10.24 -13.03
C LEU A 231 2.09 -10.89 -14.41
N ALA A 232 3.09 -10.81 -15.29
CA ALA A 232 3.08 -11.44 -16.60
C ALA A 232 2.87 -12.95 -16.51
N ASP A 233 3.63 -13.62 -15.64
CA ASP A 233 3.49 -15.06 -15.39
C ASP A 233 2.10 -15.42 -14.88
N PHE A 234 1.55 -14.62 -13.95
CA PHE A 234 0.21 -14.83 -13.44
C PHE A 234 -0.86 -14.70 -14.54
N VAL A 235 -0.80 -13.62 -15.32
CA VAL A 235 -1.73 -13.36 -16.43
C VAL A 235 -1.67 -14.48 -17.46
N ASN A 236 -0.46 -14.93 -17.82
CA ASN A 236 -0.24 -16.03 -18.75
C ASN A 236 -0.83 -17.36 -18.26
N LYS A 237 -0.72 -17.67 -16.96
CA LYS A 237 -1.34 -18.88 -16.38
C LYS A 237 -2.87 -18.85 -16.49
N TYR A 238 -3.46 -17.67 -16.60
CA TYR A 238 -4.88 -17.46 -16.86
C TYR A 238 -5.25 -17.28 -18.34
N GLN A 239 -4.30 -17.55 -19.25
CA GLN A 239 -4.45 -17.35 -20.70
C GLN A 239 -4.83 -15.90 -21.07
N GLY A 240 -4.45 -14.95 -20.22
CA GLY A 240 -4.62 -13.53 -20.46
C GLY A 240 -3.46 -12.95 -21.28
N GLU A 241 -3.50 -11.64 -21.44
CA GLU A 241 -2.48 -10.88 -22.18
C GLU A 241 -2.22 -9.54 -21.51
N ILE A 242 -0.96 -9.10 -21.46
CA ILE A 242 -0.62 -7.72 -21.10
C ILE A 242 -0.73 -6.86 -22.37
N LEU A 243 -1.68 -5.94 -22.39
CA LEU A 243 -2.02 -5.11 -23.55
C LEU A 243 -1.17 -3.85 -23.66
N THR A 244 -0.64 -3.36 -22.53
CA THR A 244 0.33 -2.25 -22.49
C THR A 244 1.53 -2.67 -21.68
N GLY A 245 2.73 -2.32 -22.12
CA GLY A 245 3.93 -2.47 -21.30
C GLY A 245 3.85 -1.68 -19.99
N MET A 246 4.94 -1.73 -19.22
CA MET A 246 5.07 -0.96 -17.98
C MET A 246 4.95 0.54 -18.27
N ILE A 247 3.89 1.17 -17.74
CA ILE A 247 3.71 2.62 -17.76
C ILE A 247 4.04 3.12 -16.37
N ASP A 248 5.15 3.85 -16.24
CA ASP A 248 5.54 4.47 -14.97
C ASP A 248 4.43 5.40 -14.48
N GLY A 249 4.11 5.30 -13.19
CA GLY A 249 3.18 6.23 -12.57
C GLY A 249 3.72 7.65 -12.59
N ASP A 250 2.87 8.61 -12.94
CA ASP A 250 3.17 10.02 -12.76
C ASP A 250 3.32 10.31 -11.26
N HIS A 251 4.26 11.19 -10.88
CA HIS A 251 4.34 11.71 -9.52
C HIS A 251 3.14 12.63 -9.25
N ASP A 252 1.98 12.06 -8.98
CA ASP A 252 0.83 12.82 -8.50
C ASP A 252 1.14 13.37 -7.10
N PRO A 253 1.09 14.70 -6.88
CA PRO A 253 1.25 15.28 -5.55
C PRO A 253 0.19 14.81 -4.54
N TYR A 254 -0.94 14.22 -4.99
CA TYR A 254 -2.02 13.70 -4.13
C TYR A 254 -1.92 12.19 -3.84
N SER A 255 -1.18 11.42 -4.63
CA SER A 255 -0.88 9.99 -4.40
C SER A 255 0.62 9.77 -4.36
N GLN A 256 1.17 9.82 -3.16
CA GLN A 256 2.61 9.72 -2.90
C GLN A 256 3.13 8.28 -2.91
N LEU A 257 2.90 7.52 -3.97
CA LEU A 257 3.65 6.28 -4.21
C LEU A 257 4.67 6.55 -5.33
N PRO A 258 5.83 7.14 -5.01
CA PRO A 258 6.86 7.49 -5.98
C PRO A 258 7.60 6.23 -6.44
N ASP A 259 6.94 5.37 -7.23
CA ASP A 259 7.44 4.10 -7.83
C ASP A 259 6.32 3.04 -8.02
N CYS A 260 5.11 3.43 -8.44
CA CYS A 260 4.14 2.48 -8.98
C CYS A 260 4.43 2.27 -10.48
N PHE A 261 4.05 1.12 -11.04
CA PHE A 261 3.74 1.05 -12.47
C PHE A 261 2.29 0.69 -12.69
N THR A 262 1.79 1.05 -13.86
CA THR A 262 0.46 0.65 -14.34
C THR A 262 0.59 -0.14 -15.63
N CYS A 263 -0.30 -1.10 -15.81
CA CYS A 263 -0.47 -1.76 -17.09
C CYS A 263 -1.92 -2.17 -17.30
N ARG A 264 -2.30 -2.28 -18.56
CA ARG A 264 -3.57 -2.81 -18.99
C ARG A 264 -3.42 -4.28 -19.31
N ILE A 265 -4.30 -5.10 -18.76
CA ILE A 265 -4.32 -6.54 -19.00
C ILE A 265 -5.69 -6.99 -19.51
N ASN A 266 -5.69 -8.04 -20.32
CA ASN A 266 -6.87 -8.87 -20.61
C ASN A 266 -6.78 -10.15 -19.76
N ILE A 267 -7.83 -10.50 -19.04
CA ILE A 267 -7.85 -11.67 -18.17
C ILE A 267 -9.24 -12.29 -18.07
N SER A 268 -9.30 -13.60 -17.81
CA SER A 268 -10.54 -14.31 -17.52
C SER A 268 -11.14 -13.89 -16.17
N GLY A 269 -12.45 -14.05 -15.99
CA GLY A 269 -13.15 -13.75 -14.72
C GLY A 269 -12.63 -14.58 -13.56
N LYS A 270 -12.15 -15.80 -13.82
CA LYS A 270 -11.41 -16.60 -12.83
C LYS A 270 -10.10 -15.93 -12.43
N GLY A 271 -9.32 -15.47 -13.41
CA GLY A 271 -8.07 -14.75 -13.14
C GLY A 271 -8.29 -13.40 -12.44
N LEU A 272 -9.35 -12.66 -12.80
CA LEU A 272 -9.74 -11.42 -12.13
C LEU A 272 -10.06 -11.65 -10.64
N ARG A 273 -10.77 -12.73 -10.32
CA ARG A 273 -11.04 -13.09 -8.91
C ARG A 273 -9.77 -13.39 -8.13
N ASP A 274 -8.80 -14.03 -8.76
CA ASP A 274 -7.55 -14.41 -8.15
C ASP A 274 -6.53 -13.27 -8.09
N LEU A 275 -6.71 -12.24 -8.91
CA LEU A 275 -5.85 -11.05 -8.93
C LEU A 275 -5.75 -10.38 -7.56
N ARG A 276 -6.78 -10.51 -6.71
CA ARG A 276 -6.82 -9.96 -5.33
C ARG A 276 -5.70 -10.46 -4.41
N TYR A 277 -5.03 -11.54 -4.76
CA TYR A 277 -3.94 -12.14 -3.97
C TYR A 277 -2.55 -11.64 -4.37
N LEU A 278 -2.46 -10.89 -5.46
CA LEU A 278 -1.25 -10.21 -5.86
C LEU A 278 -1.24 -8.80 -5.28
N PHE A 279 -0.03 -8.23 -5.13
CA PHE A 279 0.21 -6.91 -4.54
C PHE A 279 -0.30 -5.78 -5.44
N PHE A 280 -1.61 -5.58 -5.49
CA PHE A 280 -2.23 -4.58 -6.36
C PHE A 280 -3.10 -3.60 -5.60
N SER A 281 -3.08 -2.36 -6.06
CA SER A 281 -4.20 -1.43 -5.88
C SER A 281 -5.00 -1.45 -7.19
N SER A 282 -6.33 -1.58 -7.09
CA SER A 282 -7.21 -1.44 -8.27
C SER A 282 -7.64 -0.01 -8.53
N GLU A 283 -7.18 0.95 -7.73
CA GLU A 283 -7.24 2.34 -8.12
C GLU A 283 -6.07 2.60 -9.06
N SER A 284 -6.41 3.08 -10.26
CA SER A 284 -5.45 3.65 -11.20
C SER A 284 -4.48 4.53 -10.40
N CYS A 285 -3.16 4.30 -10.55
CA CYS A 285 -2.21 5.33 -10.15
C CYS A 285 -2.68 6.62 -10.85
N PRO A 286 -2.99 7.70 -10.11
CA PRO A 286 -3.88 8.76 -10.59
C PRO A 286 -3.51 9.22 -12.00
N HIS A 287 -4.51 9.18 -12.88
CA HIS A 287 -4.39 9.72 -14.23
C HIS A 287 -4.23 11.25 -14.17
N SER A 288 -2.99 11.74 -14.16
CA SER A 288 -2.64 13.01 -14.82
C SER A 288 -1.94 12.83 -16.16
N CYS A 289 -1.68 11.59 -16.60
CA CYS A 289 -1.16 11.31 -17.94
C CYS A 289 -2.28 11.22 -18.98
N ALA A 290 -2.97 12.33 -19.24
CA ALA A 290 -3.77 12.50 -20.47
C ALA A 290 -3.89 13.97 -20.87
N HIS A 291 -2.85 14.50 -21.51
CA HIS A 291 -3.00 15.52 -22.56
C HIS A 291 -1.95 15.21 -23.63
N SER A 292 -2.30 14.39 -24.63
CA SER A 292 -2.56 14.79 -26.03
C SER A 292 -1.91 13.65 -26.84
N GLU A 293 -2.44 12.96 -27.83
CA GLU A 293 -3.37 13.32 -28.90
C GLU A 293 -3.67 11.99 -29.63
N TYR A 294 -4.93 11.64 -29.88
CA TYR A 294 -5.31 10.85 -31.06
C TYR A 294 -6.71 11.29 -31.49
N LEU A 295 -6.73 12.30 -32.35
CA LEU A 295 -7.74 12.41 -33.39
C LEU A 295 -7.15 11.75 -34.63
N SER A 296 -7.82 10.71 -35.12
CA SER A 296 -7.73 10.28 -36.50
C SER A 296 -9.10 10.47 -37.13
N GLU A 297 -9.27 11.59 -37.83
CA GLU A 297 -9.76 11.61 -39.21
C GLU A 297 -8.67 12.27 -40.07
#